data_AF-A0A8T7ER92-F1
#
_entry.id   AF-A0A8T7ER92-F1
#
_cell.length_a   1.000
_cell.length_b   1.000
_cell.length_c   1.000
_cell.angle_alpha   90.00
_cell.angle_beta   90.00
_cell.angle_gamma   90.00
#
_symmetry.space_group_name_H-M   'P 1'
#
loop_
_entity.id
_entity.type
_entity.pdbx_description
1 polymer ?
#
loop_
_entity_poly.entity_id
_entity_poly.type
_entity_poly.pdbx_seq_one_letter_code
_entity_poly.pdbx_strand_id
1 'polypeptide(L)'
;MFVVVWVIVTATMAVSAQSPGDAGIGDDFYPGLGNGGYDVESYRIEVVVSDDLAAITRAKTTLTALATQSLSSFNLDFLGMTVDAVRVNSADARIAREGREMTVTPQQTIPDGEAFVVEVEYHGVPGTDSDGDSLDFNNGWFHYGGGVLVASEPDGSAAWFPCNDHPLDKALFDFVIDVPGAVCRGRQRRA
;
A
#
# COMPACT_ATOMS: atom_id res chain seq x y z
N MET A 1 -30.58 -50.73 30.42
CA MET A 1 -30.88 -49.30 30.28
C MET A 1 -29.54 -48.58 30.20
N PHE A 2 -29.07 -48.24 29.00
CA PHE A 2 -27.75 -47.62 28.79
C PHE A 2 -27.89 -46.10 28.89
N VAL A 3 -27.08 -45.47 29.73
CA VAL A 3 -26.98 -44.01 29.84
C VAL A 3 -25.83 -43.57 28.96
N VAL A 4 -26.12 -42.79 27.91
CA VAL A 4 -25.12 -42.15 27.07
C VAL A 4 -24.83 -40.77 27.65
N VAL A 5 -23.59 -40.53 28.06
CA VAL A 5 -23.12 -39.22 28.52
C VAL A 5 -22.52 -38.48 27.33
N TRP A 6 -23.08 -37.33 27.00
CA TRP A 6 -22.53 -36.41 26.01
C TRP A 6 -21.57 -35.45 26.69
N VAL A 7 -20.30 -35.48 26.29
CA VAL A 7 -19.32 -34.46 26.67
C VAL A 7 -19.36 -33.40 25.57
N ILE A 8 -19.88 -32.21 25.90
CA ILE A 8 -19.78 -31.03 25.04
C ILE A 8 -18.43 -30.38 25.34
N VAL A 9 -17.51 -30.44 24.39
CA VAL A 9 -16.26 -29.68 24.44
C VAL A 9 -16.53 -28.32 23.82
N THR A 10 -16.67 -27.28 24.65
CA THR A 10 -16.62 -25.88 24.19
C THR A 10 -15.17 -25.49 23.97
N ALA A 11 -14.76 -25.35 22.71
CA ALA A 11 -13.49 -24.72 22.36
C ALA A 11 -13.66 -23.20 22.44
N THR A 12 -13.00 -22.57 23.41
CA THR A 12 -12.84 -21.11 23.45
C THR A 12 -11.77 -20.73 22.42
N MET A 13 -12.18 -20.14 21.30
CA MET A 13 -11.25 -19.45 20.40
C MET A 13 -10.81 -18.16 21.09
N ALA A 14 -9.52 -18.04 21.40
CA ALA A 14 -8.96 -16.76 21.79
C ALA A 14 -8.96 -15.86 20.55
N VAL A 15 -9.89 -14.90 20.50
CA VAL A 15 -9.82 -13.81 19.51
C VAL A 15 -8.64 -12.95 19.94
N SER A 16 -7.58 -12.91 19.13
CA SER A 16 -6.48 -11.98 19.35
C SER A 16 -7.04 -10.55 19.44
N ALA A 17 -6.55 -9.76 20.39
CA ALA A 17 -6.95 -8.37 20.47
C ALA A 17 -6.47 -7.65 19.20
N GLN A 18 -7.41 -7.06 18.48
CA GLN A 18 -7.15 -6.22 17.30
C GLN A 18 -6.32 -4.99 17.70
N SER A 19 -5.31 -4.67 16.88
CA SER A 19 -4.43 -3.52 17.06
C SER A 19 -4.11 -2.85 15.72
N PRO A 20 -3.71 -1.57 15.71
CA PRO A 20 -3.08 -0.96 14.55
C PRO A 20 -1.84 -1.76 14.13
N GLY A 21 -1.53 -1.77 12.84
CA GLY A 21 -0.21 -2.18 12.33
C GLY A 21 0.89 -1.27 12.86
N ASP A 22 2.13 -1.73 12.76
CA ASP A 22 3.28 -0.95 13.21
C ASP A 22 3.58 0.19 12.22
N ALA A 23 3.96 1.35 12.74
CA ALA A 23 4.27 2.56 11.97
C ALA A 23 5.62 2.50 11.21
N GLY A 24 6.26 1.34 11.18
CA GLY A 24 7.57 1.08 10.63
C GLY A 24 7.75 -0.41 10.44
N ILE A 25 8.54 -0.83 9.46
CA ILE A 25 8.78 -2.27 9.20
C ILE A 25 9.80 -2.91 10.16
N GLY A 26 10.49 -2.10 10.96
CA GLY A 26 11.49 -2.56 11.95
C GLY A 26 12.93 -2.56 11.45
N ASP A 27 13.28 -1.69 10.51
CA ASP A 27 14.67 -1.45 10.08
C ASP A 27 15.41 -0.51 11.04
N ASP A 28 16.64 -0.86 11.41
CA ASP A 28 17.44 -0.06 12.36
C ASP A 28 17.98 1.25 11.74
N PHE A 29 18.18 1.29 10.41
CA PHE A 29 18.72 2.45 9.71
C PHE A 29 17.62 3.42 9.29
N TYR A 30 16.45 2.91 8.93
CA TYR A 30 15.27 3.65 8.48
C TYR A 30 14.01 3.24 9.27
N PRO A 31 13.96 3.53 10.59
CA PRO A 31 12.91 3.02 11.47
C PRO A 31 11.50 3.55 11.17
N GLY A 32 11.40 4.66 10.42
CA GLY A 32 10.14 5.25 10.00
C GLY A 32 9.71 4.89 8.57
N LEU A 33 10.43 3.99 7.89
CA LEU A 33 10.07 3.53 6.54
C LEU A 33 9.36 2.18 6.57
N GLY A 34 8.44 2.03 5.64
CA GLY A 34 7.57 0.87 5.55
C GLY A 34 6.67 0.71 6.77
N ASN A 35 5.97 -0.41 6.83
CA ASN A 35 4.83 -0.61 7.71
C ASN A 35 4.78 -2.08 8.14
N GLY A 36 4.40 -2.30 9.40
CA GLY A 36 4.29 -3.65 9.97
C GLY A 36 2.85 -4.13 10.13
N GLY A 37 2.72 -5.38 10.55
CA GLY A 37 1.42 -6.05 10.75
C GLY A 37 0.82 -6.68 9.49
N TYR A 38 1.49 -6.56 8.34
CA TYR A 38 1.14 -7.26 7.10
C TYR A 38 2.37 -7.45 6.18
N ASP A 39 2.29 -8.40 5.25
CA ASP A 39 3.26 -8.68 4.17
C ASP A 39 2.57 -8.45 2.82
N VAL A 40 3.12 -7.61 1.94
CA VAL A 40 2.50 -7.35 0.63
C VAL A 40 2.93 -8.40 -0.39
N GLU A 41 1.96 -9.15 -0.88
CA GLU A 41 2.20 -10.20 -1.87
C GLU A 41 2.28 -9.65 -3.29
N SER A 42 1.43 -8.67 -3.62
CA SER A 42 1.41 -8.11 -4.98
C SER A 42 0.82 -6.71 -5.07
N TYR A 43 1.27 -5.96 -6.08
CA TYR A 43 0.70 -4.71 -6.55
C TYR A 43 0.25 -4.83 -8.00
N ARG A 44 -0.90 -4.21 -8.29
CA ARG A 44 -1.32 -3.82 -9.62
C ARG A 44 -1.45 -2.31 -9.66
N ILE A 45 -0.65 -1.67 -10.50
CA ILE A 45 -0.54 -0.21 -10.58
C ILE A 45 -1.02 0.22 -11.96
N GLU A 46 -2.15 0.93 -12.00
CA GLU A 46 -2.78 1.42 -13.22
C GLU A 46 -2.73 2.95 -13.19
N VAL A 47 -2.04 3.56 -14.16
CA VAL A 47 -1.76 5.01 -14.18
C VAL A 47 -2.13 5.57 -15.54
N VAL A 48 -2.82 6.72 -15.55
CA VAL A 48 -3.10 7.53 -16.74
C VAL A 48 -2.36 8.85 -16.61
N VAL A 49 -1.41 9.08 -17.50
CA VAL A 49 -0.55 10.27 -17.50
C VAL A 49 -1.15 11.35 -18.41
N SER A 50 -1.01 12.62 -18.02
CA SER A 50 -1.43 13.78 -18.82
C SER A 50 -0.69 13.88 -20.16
N ASP A 51 -1.27 14.64 -21.10
CA ASP A 51 -0.69 14.87 -22.44
C ASP A 51 0.72 15.47 -22.42
N ASP A 52 0.99 16.33 -21.44
CA ASP A 52 2.28 16.98 -21.22
C ASP A 52 3.23 16.18 -20.31
N LEU A 53 2.83 14.97 -19.90
CA LEU A 53 3.57 14.07 -19.02
C LEU A 53 3.87 14.60 -17.61
N ALA A 54 3.26 15.73 -17.22
CA ALA A 54 3.53 16.39 -15.96
C ALA A 54 2.73 15.80 -14.79
N ALA A 55 1.62 15.12 -15.03
CA ALA A 55 0.70 14.69 -13.98
C ALA A 55 0.13 13.29 -14.21
N ILE A 56 -0.26 12.65 -13.11
CA ILE A 56 -1.16 11.49 -13.10
C ILE A 56 -2.58 12.04 -13.01
N THR A 57 -3.34 11.90 -14.09
CA THR A 57 -4.73 12.38 -14.18
C THR A 57 -5.71 11.42 -13.51
N ARG A 58 -5.36 10.13 -13.49
CA ARG A 58 -6.11 9.07 -12.81
C ARG A 58 -5.18 7.91 -12.55
N ALA A 59 -5.20 7.38 -11.35
CA ALA A 59 -4.55 6.12 -11.04
C ALA A 59 -5.37 5.26 -10.09
N LYS A 60 -5.09 3.96 -10.16
CA LYS A 60 -5.56 2.98 -9.19
C LYS A 60 -4.43 2.03 -8.85
N THR A 61 -4.11 1.93 -7.58
CA THR A 61 -3.23 0.89 -7.04
C THR A 61 -4.06 -0.11 -6.28
N THR A 62 -3.97 -1.37 -6.70
CA THR A 62 -4.55 -2.51 -5.98
C THR A 62 -3.42 -3.31 -5.38
N LEU A 63 -3.40 -3.48 -4.06
CA LEU A 63 -2.44 -4.38 -3.39
C LEU A 63 -3.16 -5.55 -2.74
N THR A 64 -2.54 -6.72 -2.78
CA THR A 64 -2.95 -7.90 -2.01
C THR A 64 -1.90 -8.17 -0.96
N ALA A 65 -2.33 -8.28 0.30
CA ALA A 65 -1.45 -8.46 1.44
C ALA A 65 -1.96 -9.56 2.37
N LEU A 66 -1.06 -10.15 3.14
CA LEU A 66 -1.35 -11.10 4.21
C LEU A 66 -1.18 -10.40 5.55
N ALA A 67 -2.21 -10.41 6.38
CA ALA A 67 -2.09 -9.89 7.74
C ALA A 67 -1.21 -10.81 8.60
N THR A 68 -0.24 -10.24 9.33
CA THR A 68 0.65 -10.97 10.26
C THR A 68 0.25 -10.76 11.72
N GLN A 69 -0.83 -10.01 11.93
CA GLN A 69 -1.54 -9.83 13.19
C GLN A 69 -3.01 -9.49 12.90
N SER A 70 -3.85 -9.40 13.93
CA SER A 70 -5.23 -8.90 13.78
C SER A 70 -5.24 -7.37 13.70
N LEU A 71 -5.58 -6.81 12.54
CA LEU A 71 -5.48 -5.37 12.25
C LEU A 71 -6.81 -4.64 12.47
N SER A 72 -6.78 -3.57 13.28
CA SER A 72 -7.84 -2.55 13.33
C SER A 72 -7.62 -1.42 12.31
N SER A 73 -6.36 -1.22 11.90
CA SER A 73 -5.92 -0.27 10.87
C SER A 73 -4.51 -0.66 10.43
N PHE A 74 -4.07 -0.16 9.28
CA PHE A 74 -2.71 -0.30 8.77
C PHE A 74 -2.32 0.97 8.04
N ASN A 75 -1.05 1.11 7.71
CA ASN A 75 -0.49 2.30 7.08
C ASN A 75 -0.06 2.00 5.65
N LEU A 76 0.04 3.02 4.81
CA LEU A 76 0.67 2.98 3.50
C LEU A 76 1.47 4.27 3.32
N ASP A 77 2.67 4.16 2.75
CA ASP A 77 3.47 5.30 2.32
C ASP A 77 2.85 5.92 1.07
N PHE A 78 2.50 7.21 1.14
CA PHE A 78 1.95 7.95 0.00
C PHE A 78 2.10 9.47 0.12
N LEU A 79 2.79 10.09 -0.84
CA LEU A 79 3.20 11.50 -0.80
C LEU A 79 2.49 12.38 -1.85
N GLY A 80 2.09 13.58 -1.42
CA GLY A 80 1.66 14.73 -2.24
C GLY A 80 0.36 14.62 -3.05
N MET A 81 0.03 13.45 -3.56
CA MET A 81 -1.12 13.29 -4.44
C MET A 81 -2.46 13.20 -3.70
N THR A 82 -3.54 13.55 -4.39
CA THR A 82 -4.91 13.52 -3.86
C THR A 82 -5.46 12.09 -3.91
N VAL A 83 -6.02 11.62 -2.80
CA VAL A 83 -6.71 10.33 -2.72
C VAL A 83 -8.19 10.54 -2.95
N ASP A 84 -8.74 9.87 -3.96
CA ASP A 84 -10.14 9.97 -4.36
C ASP A 84 -11.00 8.95 -3.62
N ALA A 85 -10.49 7.72 -3.44
CA ALA A 85 -11.18 6.66 -2.72
C ALA A 85 -10.19 5.61 -2.19
N VAL A 86 -10.53 5.00 -1.05
CA VAL A 86 -9.86 3.80 -0.53
C VAL A 86 -10.90 2.75 -0.19
N ARG A 87 -10.68 1.52 -0.66
CA ARG A 87 -11.47 0.35 -0.29
C ARG A 87 -10.58 -0.75 0.26
N VAL A 88 -11.08 -1.45 1.27
CA VAL A 88 -10.50 -2.69 1.80
C VAL A 88 -11.53 -3.79 1.65
N ASN A 89 -11.17 -4.87 0.96
CA ASN A 89 -12.07 -5.97 0.62
C ASN A 89 -13.39 -5.47 -0.02
N SER A 90 -13.25 -4.53 -0.97
CA SER A 90 -14.34 -3.86 -1.70
C SER A 90 -15.28 -2.98 -0.85
N ALA A 91 -15.04 -2.82 0.46
CA ALA A 91 -15.76 -1.89 1.31
C ALA A 91 -14.98 -0.58 1.52
N ASP A 92 -15.65 0.56 1.53
CA ASP A 92 -15.01 1.86 1.73
C ASP A 92 -14.28 1.92 3.07
N ALA A 93 -13.04 2.41 3.07
CA ALA A 93 -12.24 2.61 4.27
C ALA A 93 -12.12 4.10 4.61
N ARG A 94 -11.90 4.40 5.90
CA ARG A 94 -11.53 5.75 6.32
C ARG A 94 -10.03 5.92 6.17
N ILE A 95 -9.60 7.15 5.87
CA ILE A 95 -8.19 7.50 5.83
C ILE A 95 -7.89 8.70 6.73
N ALA A 96 -6.68 8.70 7.28
CA ALA A 96 -6.03 9.85 7.88
C ALA A 96 -4.62 9.97 7.28
N ARG A 97 -4.10 11.19 7.15
CA ARG A 97 -2.77 11.44 6.58
C ARG A 97 -1.95 12.33 7.49
N GLU A 98 -0.68 11.97 7.65
CA GLU A 98 0.32 12.72 8.40
C GLU A 98 1.67 12.59 7.69
N GLY A 99 2.10 13.64 7.00
CA GLY A 99 3.32 13.58 6.18
C GLY A 99 3.19 12.52 5.07
N ARG A 100 4.13 11.57 5.04
CA ARG A 100 4.14 10.43 4.09
C ARG A 100 3.14 9.33 4.45
N GLU A 101 2.68 9.31 5.69
CA GLU A 101 1.87 8.22 6.22
C GLU A 101 0.40 8.39 5.89
N MET A 102 -0.19 7.33 5.31
CA MET A 102 -1.64 7.20 5.13
C MET A 102 -2.16 6.04 5.95
N THR A 103 -2.76 6.35 7.11
CA THR A 103 -3.46 5.36 7.92
C THR A 103 -4.81 5.01 7.30
N VAL A 104 -5.03 3.73 7.04
CA VAL A 104 -6.25 3.14 6.50
C VAL A 104 -6.99 2.37 7.60
N THR A 105 -8.23 2.77 7.88
CA THR A 105 -9.12 2.09 8.82
C THR A 105 -10.25 1.38 8.06
N PRO A 106 -10.22 0.04 7.93
CA PRO A 106 -11.29 -0.72 7.28
C PRO A 106 -12.58 -0.73 8.10
N GLN A 107 -13.72 -1.01 7.47
CA GLN A 107 -15.00 -1.16 8.18
C GLN A 107 -15.05 -2.39 9.07
N GLN A 108 -14.32 -3.43 8.68
CA GLN A 108 -14.16 -4.67 9.43
C GLN A 108 -12.67 -4.89 9.67
N THR A 109 -12.34 -5.34 10.87
CA THR A 109 -11.00 -5.74 11.23
C THR A 109 -10.51 -6.85 10.33
N ILE A 110 -9.23 -6.87 10.03
CA ILE A 110 -8.59 -7.93 9.25
C ILE A 110 -8.00 -8.93 10.25
N PRO A 111 -8.48 -10.18 10.30
CA PRO A 111 -7.93 -11.18 11.22
C PRO A 111 -6.48 -11.55 10.87
N ASP A 112 -5.75 -12.01 11.89
CA ASP A 112 -4.41 -12.56 11.71
C ASP A 112 -4.42 -13.75 10.71
N GLY A 113 -3.47 -13.77 9.80
CA GLY A 113 -3.32 -14.80 8.76
C GLY A 113 -4.32 -14.71 7.60
N GLU A 114 -5.20 -13.70 7.57
CA GLU A 114 -6.13 -13.48 6.46
C GLU A 114 -5.50 -12.61 5.37
N ALA A 115 -5.78 -12.98 4.12
CA ALA A 115 -5.45 -12.14 2.98
C ALA A 115 -6.48 -11.02 2.83
N PHE A 116 -6.02 -9.83 2.45
CA PHE A 116 -6.88 -8.69 2.18
C PHE A 116 -6.43 -7.93 0.94
N VAL A 117 -7.38 -7.23 0.32
CA VAL A 117 -7.16 -6.42 -0.88
C VAL A 117 -7.44 -4.97 -0.55
N VAL A 118 -6.51 -4.09 -0.91
CA VAL A 118 -6.69 -2.64 -0.80
C VAL A 118 -6.71 -2.05 -2.20
N GLU A 119 -7.70 -1.21 -2.48
CA GLU A 119 -7.78 -0.43 -3.71
C GLU A 119 -7.71 1.05 -3.34
N VAL A 120 -6.74 1.77 -3.91
CA VAL A 120 -6.57 3.22 -3.74
C VAL A 120 -6.70 3.88 -5.10
N GLU A 121 -7.69 4.77 -5.24
CA GLU A 121 -7.86 5.65 -6.41
C GLU A 121 -7.29 7.03 -6.07
N TYR A 122 -6.47 7.59 -6.97
CA TYR A 122 -5.76 8.84 -6.71
C TYR A 122 -5.37 9.58 -7.99
N HIS A 123 -5.02 10.86 -7.85
CA HIS A 123 -4.48 11.69 -8.93
C HIS A 123 -3.62 12.83 -8.38
N GLY A 124 -2.83 13.46 -9.25
CA GLY A 124 -2.02 14.62 -8.89
C GLY A 124 -0.70 14.69 -9.64
N VAL A 125 0.22 15.49 -9.11
CA VAL A 125 1.57 15.65 -9.64
C VAL A 125 2.51 14.88 -8.71
N PRO A 126 3.13 13.78 -9.18
CA PRO A 126 4.12 13.07 -8.39
C PRO A 126 5.31 13.95 -8.01
N GLY A 127 5.87 13.73 -6.82
CA GLY A 127 7.12 14.35 -6.38
C GLY A 127 7.07 15.86 -6.09
N THR A 128 5.88 16.45 -5.90
CA THR A 128 5.76 17.86 -5.45
C THR A 128 6.10 18.06 -3.98
N ASP A 129 5.98 17.00 -3.19
CA ASP A 129 6.14 17.04 -1.75
C ASP A 129 7.34 16.15 -1.37
N SER A 130 8.18 16.65 -0.46
CA SER A 130 9.17 15.86 0.25
C SER A 130 8.84 15.88 1.75
N ASP A 131 9.13 14.79 2.43
CA ASP A 131 8.95 14.67 3.89
C ASP A 131 10.21 15.05 4.68
N GLY A 132 11.29 15.43 4.00
CA GLY A 132 12.53 15.88 4.61
C GLY A 132 13.50 14.76 5.00
N ASP A 133 13.06 13.49 4.94
CA ASP A 133 13.92 12.30 5.12
C ASP A 133 14.41 11.74 3.77
N SER A 134 13.73 12.07 2.67
CA SER A 134 14.18 11.80 1.30
C SER A 134 15.49 12.53 0.97
N LEU A 135 16.44 11.86 0.32
CA LEU A 135 17.62 12.54 -0.26
C LEU A 135 17.16 13.62 -1.25
N ASP A 136 17.76 14.82 -1.22
CA ASP A 136 17.40 15.99 -2.06
C ASP A 136 17.34 15.74 -3.58
N PHE A 137 17.83 14.58 -4.05
CA PHE A 137 17.83 14.16 -5.45
C PHE A 137 16.70 13.17 -5.79
N ASN A 138 15.88 12.75 -4.83
CA ASN A 138 15.04 11.56 -4.91
C ASN A 138 13.58 11.85 -4.49
N ASN A 139 12.76 12.22 -5.46
CA ASN A 139 11.30 12.19 -5.32
C ASN A 139 10.67 11.09 -6.18
N GLY A 140 11.44 10.07 -6.58
CA GLY A 140 10.98 8.92 -7.36
C GLY A 140 10.60 9.19 -8.82
N TRP A 141 10.06 10.36 -9.14
CA TRP A 141 9.44 10.69 -10.42
C TRP A 141 10.09 11.92 -11.06
N PHE A 142 10.70 11.72 -12.23
CA PHE A 142 11.48 12.75 -12.92
C PHE A 142 10.89 13.06 -14.29
N HIS A 143 10.22 14.21 -14.40
CA HIS A 143 9.77 14.74 -15.68
C HIS A 143 10.87 15.61 -16.31
N TYR A 144 11.31 15.28 -17.52
CA TYR A 144 12.38 16.00 -18.23
C TYR A 144 11.90 16.61 -19.57
N GLY A 145 10.61 16.94 -19.65
CA GLY A 145 9.97 17.65 -20.77
C GLY A 145 9.66 16.80 -22.02
N GLY A 146 10.38 15.68 -22.22
CA GLY A 146 10.11 14.71 -23.28
C GLY A 146 9.76 13.32 -22.78
N GLY A 147 9.67 13.13 -21.47
CA GLY A 147 9.47 11.82 -20.86
C GLY A 147 9.50 11.88 -19.34
N VAL A 148 9.13 10.75 -18.74
CA VAL A 148 9.21 10.50 -17.31
C VAL A 148 10.19 9.35 -17.09
N LEU A 149 11.10 9.55 -16.14
CA LEU A 149 11.94 8.49 -15.57
C LEU A 149 11.48 8.27 -14.12
N VAL A 150 11.35 7.00 -13.72
CA VAL A 150 11.11 6.64 -12.32
C VAL A 150 12.38 6.00 -11.76
N ALA A 151 12.92 6.59 -10.70
CA ALA A 151 14.06 6.08 -9.96
C ALA A 151 13.80 6.34 -8.47
N SER A 152 13.39 5.29 -7.76
CA SER A 152 12.76 5.40 -6.44
C SER A 152 13.62 4.90 -5.28
N GLU A 153 14.90 4.60 -5.47
CA GLU A 153 15.76 4.21 -4.35
C GLU A 153 16.17 5.43 -3.51
N PRO A 154 16.07 5.38 -2.16
CA PRO A 154 15.61 4.25 -1.35
C PRO A 154 14.09 4.17 -1.13
N ASP A 155 13.38 5.30 -1.17
CA ASP A 155 12.03 5.48 -0.64
C ASP A 155 11.14 6.40 -1.50
N GLY A 156 11.46 6.50 -2.78
CA GLY A 156 10.77 7.38 -3.74
C GLY A 156 9.53 6.74 -4.37
N SER A 157 9.12 5.54 -3.95
CA SER A 157 7.97 4.87 -4.56
C SER A 157 6.67 5.55 -4.14
N ALA A 158 6.63 5.97 -2.86
CA ALA A 158 5.53 6.70 -2.23
C ALA A 158 5.12 7.97 -2.98
N ALA A 159 6.03 8.56 -3.76
CA ALA A 159 5.78 9.77 -4.55
C ALA A 159 4.87 9.56 -5.76
N TRP A 160 4.64 8.31 -6.20
CA TRP A 160 3.83 8.03 -7.39
C TRP A 160 2.82 6.88 -7.23
N PHE A 161 2.93 6.04 -6.20
CA PHE A 161 1.88 5.10 -5.81
C PHE A 161 1.92 4.78 -4.31
N PRO A 162 0.76 4.47 -3.70
CA PRO A 162 0.70 4.06 -2.30
C PRO A 162 1.31 2.66 -2.11
N CYS A 163 2.24 2.50 -1.17
CA CYS A 163 2.99 1.25 -1.00
C CYS A 163 3.44 1.00 0.45
N ASN A 164 4.09 -0.14 0.67
CA ASN A 164 4.90 -0.40 1.86
C ASN A 164 6.35 -0.14 1.43
N ASP A 165 6.85 1.11 1.55
CA ASP A 165 8.03 1.58 0.82
C ASP A 165 9.35 1.17 1.52
N HIS A 166 9.57 -0.14 1.63
CA HIS A 166 10.78 -0.68 2.23
C HIS A 166 11.25 -1.98 1.55
N PRO A 167 12.56 -2.14 1.27
CA PRO A 167 13.08 -3.30 0.54
C PRO A 167 12.97 -4.64 1.29
N LEU A 168 12.67 -4.62 2.60
CA LEU A 168 12.38 -5.84 3.36
C LEU A 168 11.02 -6.46 2.99
N ASP A 169 10.06 -5.67 2.50
CA ASP A 169 8.76 -6.15 2.02
C ASP A 169 8.74 -6.26 0.48
N LYS A 170 9.21 -7.39 -0.03
CA LYS A 170 9.22 -7.62 -1.48
C LYS A 170 7.85 -8.09 -1.97
N ALA A 171 7.37 -7.53 -3.06
CA ALA A 171 6.12 -7.92 -3.69
C ALA A 171 6.26 -8.29 -5.19
N LEU A 172 5.21 -8.90 -5.74
CA LEU A 172 4.99 -9.00 -7.19
C LEU A 172 4.43 -7.68 -7.73
N PHE A 173 4.74 -7.32 -8.98
CA PHE A 173 4.17 -6.12 -9.60
C PHE A 173 3.60 -6.40 -11.00
N ASP A 174 2.43 -5.81 -11.27
CA ASP A 174 1.80 -5.70 -12.59
C ASP A 174 1.50 -4.22 -12.88
N PHE A 175 2.10 -3.68 -13.94
CA PHE A 175 1.98 -2.27 -14.31
C PHE A 175 1.14 -2.10 -15.56
N VAL A 176 0.28 -1.09 -15.56
CA VAL A 176 -0.48 -0.61 -16.72
C VAL A 176 -0.36 0.90 -16.77
N ILE A 177 0.48 1.40 -17.68
CA ILE A 177 0.75 2.83 -17.79
C ILE A 177 0.20 3.32 -19.12
N ASP A 178 -0.87 4.12 -19.05
CA ASP A 178 -1.49 4.80 -20.18
C ASP A 178 -0.85 6.17 -20.36
N VAL A 179 -0.27 6.38 -21.53
CA VAL A 179 0.42 7.61 -21.93
C VAL A 179 -0.16 8.09 -23.27
N PRO A 180 0.06 9.36 -23.65
CA PRO A 180 -0.46 9.88 -24.90
C PRO A 180 -0.09 8.99 -26.11
N GLY A 181 -1.11 8.36 -26.71
CA GLY A 181 -0.97 7.52 -27.89
C GLY A 181 -0.50 6.07 -27.66
N ALA A 182 -0.27 5.62 -26.43
CA ALA A 182 0.18 4.25 -26.16
C ALA A 182 -0.17 3.73 -24.74
N VAL A 183 -0.24 2.41 -24.59
CA VAL A 183 -0.36 1.75 -23.28
C VAL A 183 0.80 0.79 -23.08
N CYS A 184 1.58 1.02 -22.03
CA CYS A 184 2.68 0.18 -21.59
C CYS A 184 2.21 -0.82 -20.52
N ARG A 185 2.63 -2.08 -20.64
CA ARG A 185 2.32 -3.14 -19.66
C ARG A 185 3.59 -3.86 -19.24
N GLY A 186 3.75 -4.11 -17.95
CA GLY A 186 4.96 -4.74 -17.40
C GLY A 186 4.65 -5.63 -16.21
N ARG A 187 5.47 -6.66 -15.98
CA ARG A 187 5.38 -7.53 -14.80
C ARG A 187 6.75 -7.76 -14.19
N GLN A 188 6.83 -7.67 -12.88
CA GLN A 188 8.00 -8.01 -12.10
C GLN A 188 7.69 -9.16 -11.15
N ARG A 189 8.57 -10.16 -11.12
CA ARG A 189 8.48 -11.28 -10.19
C ARG A 189 9.13 -10.90 -8.85
N ARG A 190 8.64 -11.49 -7.76
CA ARG A 190 9.25 -11.41 -6.44
C ARG A 190 10.66 -12.03 -6.56
N ALA A 191 11.68 -11.29 -6.14
CA ALA A 191 13.09 -11.67 -6.26
C ALA A 191 13.67 -12.12 -4.93
#